data_AF-A0A3C1W644-F1
#
_entry.id   AF-A0A3C1W644-F1
#
_cell.length_a   1.000
_cell.length_b   1.000
_cell.length_c   1.000
_cell.angle_alpha   90.00
_cell.angle_beta   90.00
_cell.angle_gamma   90.00
#
_symmetry.space_group_name_H-M   'P 1'
#
loop_
_entity.id
_entity.type
_entity.pdbx_description
1 polymer ?
#
loop_
_entity_poly.entity_id
_entity_poly.type
_entity_poly.pdbx_seq_one_letter_code
_entity_poly.pdbx_strand_id
1 'polypeptide(L)'
;DRELNLDHVVPRDKGGKTTWENIVTSCIRCNTRKANKLAYEVGMNLLRKPKAPRWRPIFGKRPELSEDESWAQFLQPDRERVKVSG
;
A
#
# COMPACT_ATOMS: atom_id res chain seq x y z
N ASP A 1 -8.04 -6.74 15.84
CA ASP A 1 -7.70 -5.89 14.69
C ASP A 1 -8.51 -6.27 13.45
N ARG A 2 -8.72 -5.32 12.52
CA ARG A 2 -9.33 -5.63 11.22
C ARG A 2 -8.21 -5.94 10.24
N GLU A 3 -8.19 -7.15 9.69
CA GLU A 3 -7.26 -7.52 8.64
C GLU A 3 -7.58 -6.75 7.36
N LEU A 4 -6.62 -5.97 6.88
CA LEU A 4 -6.71 -5.12 5.69
C LEU A 4 -5.68 -5.56 4.65
N ASN A 5 -6.01 -5.30 3.39
CA ASN A 5 -5.14 -5.55 2.25
C ASN A 5 -4.71 -4.21 1.64
N LEU A 6 -3.53 -4.22 1.01
CA LEU A 6 -3.19 -3.25 -0.03
C LEU A 6 -3.68 -3.80 -1.37
N ASP A 7 -4.61 -3.10 -1.99
CA ASP A 7 -5.27 -3.51 -3.23
C ASP A 7 -5.01 -2.48 -4.34
N HIS A 8 -4.79 -2.98 -5.55
CA HIS A 8 -4.55 -2.17 -6.74
C HIS A 8 -5.89 -1.78 -7.38
N VAL A 9 -6.18 -0.49 -7.50
CA VAL A 9 -7.41 0.02 -8.15
C VAL A 9 -7.54 -0.52 -9.58
N VAL A 10 -6.46 -0.37 -10.36
CA VAL A 10 -6.24 -1.09 -11.63
C VAL A 10 -5.38 -2.31 -11.31
N PRO A 11 -5.87 -3.53 -11.55
CA PRO A 11 -5.13 -4.78 -11.34
C PRO A 11 -3.77 -4.82 -12.06
N ARG A 12 -2.80 -5.53 -11.48
CA ARG A 12 -1.44 -5.65 -12.06
C ARG A 12 -1.42 -6.30 -13.45
N ASP A 13 -2.24 -7.34 -13.64
CA ASP A 13 -2.41 -8.03 -14.93
C ASP A 13 -3.08 -7.15 -15.99
N LYS A 14 -3.76 -6.07 -15.58
CA LYS A 14 -4.28 -5.00 -16.43
C LYS A 14 -3.33 -3.79 -16.54
N GLY A 15 -2.05 -3.95 -16.16
CA GLY A 15 -1.02 -2.91 -16.25
C GLY A 15 -0.99 -1.91 -15.08
N GLY A 16 -1.73 -2.17 -14.00
CA GLY A 16 -1.76 -1.33 -12.83
C GLY A 16 -0.43 -1.31 -12.06
N LYS A 17 0.13 -0.11 -11.87
CA LYS A 17 1.41 0.08 -11.18
C LYS A 17 1.23 0.17 -9.67
N THR A 18 2.25 -0.22 -8.90
CA THR A 18 2.30 0.04 -7.45
C THR A 18 2.69 1.50 -7.22
N THR A 19 1.68 2.39 -7.16
CA THR A 19 1.84 3.85 -7.03
C THR A 19 0.81 4.40 -6.06
N TRP A 20 1.06 5.58 -5.51
CA TRP A 20 0.13 6.26 -4.61
C TRP A 20 -1.25 6.49 -5.22
N GLU A 21 -1.33 6.60 -6.54
CA GLU A 21 -2.54 6.84 -7.33
C GLU A 21 -3.28 5.54 -7.70
N ASN A 22 -2.74 4.38 -7.33
CA ASN A 22 -3.31 3.09 -7.68
C ASN A 22 -3.41 2.11 -6.50
N ILE A 23 -2.89 2.43 -5.33
CA ILE A 23 -3.00 1.59 -4.13
C ILE A 23 -4.05 2.15 -3.17
N VAL A 24 -4.92 1.27 -2.67
CA VAL A 24 -5.91 1.55 -1.63
C VAL A 24 -5.88 0.48 -0.54
N THR A 25 -6.42 0.80 0.63
CA THR A 25 -6.72 -0.21 1.66
C THR A 25 -8.09 -0.82 1.41
N SER A 26 -8.21 -2.15 1.48
CA SER A 26 -9.50 -2.85 1.38
C SER A 26 -9.63 -3.93 2.45
N CYS A 27 -10.86 -4.25 2.87
CA CYS A 27 -11.07 -5.45 3.69
C CYS A 27 -10.92 -6.72 2.83
N ILE A 28 -10.67 -7.87 3.48
CA ILE A 28 -10.51 -9.16 2.79
C ILE A 28 -11.67 -9.46 1.85
N ARG A 29 -12.92 -9.33 2.31
CA ARG A 29 -14.11 -9.60 1.50
C ARG A 29 -14.17 -8.75 0.24
N CYS A 30 -13.85 -7.45 0.35
CA CYS A 30 -13.83 -6.54 -0.79
C CYS A 30 -12.71 -6.90 -1.77
N ASN A 31 -11.50 -7.18 -1.25
CA ASN A 31 -10.36 -7.57 -2.07
C ASN A 31 -10.64 -8.86 -2.85
N THR A 32 -11.20 -9.88 -2.19
CA THR A 32 -11.59 -11.14 -2.83
C THR A 32 -12.69 -10.95 -3.88
N ARG A 33 -13.70 -10.12 -3.60
CA ARG A 33 -14.77 -9.83 -4.57
C ARG A 33 -14.25 -9.12 -5.82
N LYS A 34 -13.35 -8.15 -5.64
CA LYS A 34 -12.75 -7.41 -6.75
C LYS A 34 -11.77 -8.29 -7.52
N ALA A 35 -10.87 -8.99 -6.83
CA ALA A 35 -9.79 -9.79 -7.43
C ALA A 35 -9.06 -8.98 -8.52
N ASN A 36 -8.86 -9.58 -9.70
CA ASN A 36 -8.24 -8.93 -10.86
C ASN A 36 -9.25 -8.17 -11.75
N LYS A 37 -10.41 -7.80 -11.22
CA LYS A 37 -11.40 -6.97 -11.91
C LYS A 37 -11.22 -5.50 -11.54
N LEU A 38 -11.65 -4.62 -12.44
CA LEU A 38 -11.82 -3.20 -12.17
C LEU A 38 -13.03 -3.01 -11.26
N ALA A 39 -12.99 -2.01 -10.38
CA ALA A 39 -14.03 -1.81 -9.38
C ALA A 39 -15.44 -1.74 -10.01
N TYR A 40 -15.59 -1.04 -11.15
CA TYR A 40 -16.88 -0.92 -11.83
C TYR A 40 -17.40 -2.26 -12.40
N GLU A 41 -16.52 -3.19 -12.78
CA GLU A 41 -16.91 -4.51 -13.32
C GLU A 41 -17.62 -5.36 -12.26
N VAL A 42 -17.43 -5.06 -10.97
CA VAL A 42 -18.07 -5.75 -9.84
C VAL A 42 -19.05 -4.88 -9.07
N GLY A 43 -19.45 -3.73 -9.64
CA GLY A 43 -20.37 -2.78 -8.99
C GLY A 43 -19.80 -2.14 -7.74
N MET A 44 -18.48 -1.97 -7.68
CA MET A 44 -17.78 -1.29 -6.59
C MET A 44 -17.30 0.08 -7.05
N ASN A 45 -17.24 1.02 -6.11
CA ASN A 45 -16.74 2.37 -6.33
C ASN A 45 -15.71 2.70 -5.27
N LEU A 46 -14.72 3.51 -5.64
CA LEU A 46 -13.78 4.06 -4.69
C LEU A 46 -14.48 5.07 -3.78
N LEU A 47 -14.24 4.97 -2.47
CA LEU A 47 -14.68 5.98 -1.50
C LEU A 47 -14.00 7.33 -1.75
N ARG A 48 -12.73 7.29 -2.17
CA ARG A 48 -11.92 8.46 -2.51
C ARG A 48 -10.89 8.07 -3.56
N LYS A 49 -10.53 9.02 -4.45
CA LYS A 49 -9.39 8.84 -5.34
C LYS A 49 -8.09 8.72 -4.52
N PRO A 50 -7.31 7.64 -4.70
CA PRO A 50 -6.01 7.49 -4.04
C PRO A 50 -5.03 8.53 -4.56
N LYS A 51 -4.19 9.04 -3.67
CA LYS A 51 -3.16 10.04 -3.96
C LYS A 51 -2.13 10.05 -2.85
N ALA A 52 -0.92 10.53 -3.16
CA ALA A 52 0.12 10.71 -2.17
C ALA A 52 -0.35 11.66 -1.05
N PRO A 53 -0.02 11.38 0.22
CA PRO A 53 -0.24 12.34 1.30
C PRO A 53 0.60 13.59 1.05
N ARG A 54 0.05 14.76 1.39
CA ARG A 54 0.85 15.99 1.39
C ARG A 54 1.78 15.96 2.59
N TRP A 55 3.06 16.24 2.37
CA TRP A 55 3.99 16.41 3.48
C TRP A 55 3.51 17.51 4.43
N ARG A 56 3.68 17.26 5.73
CA ARG A 56 3.35 18.16 6.83
C ARG A 56 4.49 18.02 7.85
N PRO A 57 4.92 19.09 8.53
CA PRO A 57 5.95 19.02 9.56
C PRO A 57 5.68 17.98 10.66
N ILE A 58 4.40 17.69 10.94
CA ILE A 58 3.97 16.69 11.92
C ILE A 58 4.30 15.23 11.54
N PHE A 59 4.68 14.98 10.28
CA PHE A 59 5.21 13.70 9.78
C PHE A 59 6.74 13.64 9.84
N GLY A 60 7.41 14.71 10.25
CA GLY A 60 8.82 14.68 10.64
C GLY A 60 9.04 13.86 11.91
N LYS A 61 10.30 13.47 12.18
CA LYS A 61 10.69 12.64 13.33
C LYS A 61 10.01 13.13 14.61
N ARG A 62 9.06 12.35 15.12
CA ARG A 62 8.53 12.54 16.47
C ARG A 62 9.44 11.75 17.40
N PRO A 63 10.17 12.39 18.34
CA PRO A 63 11.02 11.69 19.29
C PRO A 63 10.27 10.66 20.15
N GLU A 64 8.95 10.83 20.24
CA GLU A 64 8.03 10.12 21.13
C GLU A 64 7.46 8.84 20.50
N LEU A 65 7.59 8.69 19.18
CA LEU A 65 7.29 7.45 18.49
C LEU A 65 8.60 6.66 18.47
N SER A 66 8.74 5.67 19.36
CA SER A 66 9.86 4.73 19.31
C SER A 66 9.96 4.19 17.88
N GLU A 67 11.14 4.24 17.28
CA GLU A 67 11.41 3.51 16.04
C GLU A 67 11.11 2.04 16.34
N ASP A 68 9.96 1.55 15.89
CA ASP A 68 9.60 0.15 16.03
C ASP A 68 10.71 -0.64 15.31
N GLU A 69 11.48 -1.38 16.11
CA GLU A 69 12.70 -2.07 15.67
C GLU A 69 12.44 -3.02 14.49
N SER A 70 11.19 -3.50 14.35
CA SER A 70 10.80 -4.34 13.21
C SER A 70 10.95 -3.63 11.85
N TRP A 71 10.95 -2.28 11.85
CA TRP A 71 11.15 -1.46 10.67
C TRP A 71 12.62 -1.15 10.36
N ALA A 72 13.55 -1.40 11.29
CA ALA A 72 14.95 -1.01 11.16
C ALA A 72 15.58 -1.53 9.85
N GLN A 73 15.29 -2.78 9.48
CA GLN A 73 15.78 -3.39 8.24
C GLN A 73 15.28 -2.73 6.95
N PHE A 74 14.11 -2.08 6.98
CA PHE A 74 13.54 -1.39 5.81
C PHE A 74 14.01 0.06 5.71
N LEU A 75 14.32 0.68 6.85
CA LEU A 75 14.82 2.06 6.93
C LEU A 75 16.33 2.15 6.68
N GLN A 76 17.08 1.14 7.14
CA GLN A 76 18.52 1.02 6.97
C GLN A 76 18.86 -0.36 6.38
N PRO A 77 18.48 -0.61 5.11
CA PRO A 77 18.73 -1.90 4.50
C PRO A 77 20.24 -2.13 4.38
N ASP A 78 20.71 -3.22 4.98
CA ASP A 78 22.05 -3.75 4.75
C ASP A 78 22.14 -4.19 3.28
N ARG A 79 22.76 -3.34 2.46
CA ARG A 79 22.86 -3.54 1.00
C ARG A 79 23.71 -4.75 0.63
N GLU A 80 24.48 -5.32 1.55
CA GLU A 80 25.29 -6.52 1.32
C GLU A 80 24.47 -7.81 1.52
N ARG A 81 23.36 -7.76 2.27
CA ARG A 81 22.47 -8.91 2.52
C ARG A 81 21.33 -9.06 1.52
N VAL A 82 20.94 -7.98 0.83
CA VAL A 82 19.84 -8.03 -0.15
C VAL A 82 20.35 -8.56 -1.49
N LYS A 83 20.34 -9.89 -1.64
CA LYS A 83 20.48 -10.52 -2.97
C LYS A 83 19.16 -10.33 -3.72
N VAL A 84 19.16 -9.48 -4.74
CA VAL A 84 18.03 -9.39 -5.67
C VAL A 84 18.05 -10.68 -6.50
N SER A 85 17.14 -11.61 -6.20
CA SER A 85 16.90 -12.76 -7.08
C SER A 85 16.36 -12.23 -8.40
N GLY A 86 17.16 -12.34 -9.46
CA GLY A 86 16.76 -12.04 -10.83
C GLY A 86 15.74 -13.04 -11.37
#